data_AF-A0A9Q7XLD6-F1
#
_entry.id   AF-A0A9Q7XLD6-F1
#
_cell.length_a   1.000
_cell.length_b   1.000
_cell.length_c   1.000
_cell.angle_alpha   90.00
_cell.angle_beta   90.00
_cell.angle_gamma   90.00
#
_symmetry.space_group_name_H-M   'P 1'
#
loop_
_entity.id
_entity.type
_entity.pdbx_description
1 polymer ?
#
loop_
_entity_poly.entity_id
_entity_poly.type
_entity_poly.pdbx_seq_one_letter_code
_entity_poly.pdbx_strand_id
1 'polypeptide(L)'
;MLYTIALFVALVALAAAQSSGQFADLINDLQGTWSTGSGAVRTGPGFWNPRTQQFTVPPTAGRSFSFTKDGFWEEAMFQWSNDPTFPECVSATLLWQHGNYSFNPTNGTLRMDPFWGDGFQTQWIGCDATSSATSNNTAAPVASYNQVYLYDPPAVSIDSHYGVSSYKLEMAQLSGEFLNPMWKVLNPPSMLPTDVLHIKRYGLE
;
A
#
# COMPACT_ATOMS: atom_id res chain seq x y z
N MET A 1 -67.28 -21.51 32.14
CA MET A 1 -65.95 -21.21 32.73
C MET A 1 -64.93 -21.91 31.85
N LEU A 2 -64.47 -21.20 30.82
CA LEU A 2 -63.20 -20.47 30.72
C LEU A 2 -62.08 -21.36 30.14
N TYR A 3 -61.58 -20.89 29.00
CA TYR A 3 -60.63 -21.49 28.07
C TYR A 3 -59.26 -21.79 28.71
N THR A 4 -58.75 -23.00 28.54
CA THR A 4 -57.37 -23.37 28.88
C THR A 4 -56.41 -22.97 27.76
N ILE A 5 -55.84 -21.78 27.95
CA ILE A 5 -54.47 -21.31 27.69
C ILE A 5 -53.61 -22.17 26.74
N ALA A 6 -53.28 -21.55 25.60
CA ALA A 6 -52.20 -21.93 24.70
C ALA A 6 -50.83 -21.61 25.32
N LEU A 7 -49.89 -22.54 25.20
CA LEU A 7 -48.46 -22.26 25.34
C LEU A 7 -47.67 -23.34 24.59
N PHE A 8 -47.29 -23.07 23.33
CA PHE A 8 -46.19 -23.81 22.70
C PHE A 8 -45.07 -22.84 22.37
N VAL A 9 -43.92 -23.22 22.92
CA VAL A 9 -42.68 -22.50 23.12
C VAL A 9 -42.07 -22.06 21.79
N ALA A 10 -41.54 -20.83 21.79
CA ALA A 10 -40.86 -20.19 20.69
C ALA A 10 -39.75 -21.09 20.10
N LEU A 11 -39.75 -21.21 18.78
CA LEU A 11 -38.65 -21.78 18.02
C LEU A 11 -37.37 -20.99 18.35
N VAL A 12 -36.35 -21.73 18.79
CA VAL A 12 -35.02 -21.24 19.08
C VAL A 12 -34.43 -20.59 17.82
N ALA A 13 -34.22 -19.27 17.87
CA ALA A 13 -33.43 -18.56 16.86
C ALA A 13 -31.94 -18.89 17.10
N LEU A 14 -31.45 -19.95 16.46
CA LEU A 14 -30.02 -20.27 16.39
C LEU A 14 -29.56 -20.23 14.92
N ALA A 15 -29.20 -19.03 14.45
CA ALA A 15 -28.28 -18.84 13.32
C ALA A 15 -27.93 -17.34 13.17
N ALA A 16 -27.21 -16.77 14.14
CA ALA A 16 -26.51 -15.50 13.94
C ALA A 16 -25.07 -15.66 14.40
N ALA A 17 -24.31 -16.49 13.67
CA ALA A 17 -22.89 -16.69 13.97
C ALA A 17 -22.10 -17.25 12.76
N GLN A 18 -22.22 -16.67 11.56
CA GLN A 18 -21.21 -16.84 10.49
C GLN A 18 -21.20 -15.62 9.56
N SER A 19 -20.54 -14.53 9.96
CA SER A 19 -20.06 -13.51 9.02
C SER A 19 -18.66 -13.02 9.40
N SER A 20 -17.84 -13.91 9.98
CA SER A 20 -16.39 -13.73 9.95
C SER A 20 -15.98 -13.77 8.49
N GLY A 21 -15.58 -12.60 7.97
CA GLY A 21 -15.62 -12.25 6.56
C GLY A 21 -14.95 -13.24 5.64
N GLN A 22 -15.55 -13.40 4.45
CA GLN A 22 -15.09 -14.22 3.34
C GLN A 22 -13.59 -14.02 2.97
N PHE A 23 -12.96 -12.95 3.44
CA PHE A 23 -11.57 -12.57 3.17
C PHE A 23 -10.70 -12.48 4.44
N ALA A 24 -11.14 -13.03 5.57
CA ALA A 24 -10.37 -12.97 6.83
C ALA A 24 -9.00 -13.65 6.73
N ASP A 25 -8.93 -14.81 6.07
CA ASP A 25 -7.66 -15.52 5.84
C ASP A 25 -6.73 -14.70 4.93
N LEU A 26 -7.29 -14.11 3.86
CA LEU A 26 -6.53 -13.24 2.97
C LEU A 26 -5.96 -12.01 3.69
N ILE A 27 -6.73 -11.39 4.60
CA ILE A 27 -6.25 -10.28 5.45
C ILE A 27 -5.08 -10.74 6.33
N ASN A 28 -5.16 -11.95 6.90
CA ASN A 28 -4.06 -12.51 7.69
C ASN A 28 -2.81 -12.75 6.84
N ASP A 29 -2.97 -13.28 5.64
CA ASP A 29 -1.86 -13.57 4.72
C ASP A 29 -1.20 -12.31 4.18
N LEU A 30 -2.01 -11.29 3.87
CA LEU A 30 -1.58 -10.01 3.31
C LEU A 30 -0.81 -9.16 4.34
N GLN A 31 -1.01 -9.38 5.64
CA GLN A 31 -0.30 -8.64 6.68
C GLN A 31 1.22 -8.70 6.47
N GLY A 32 1.86 -7.53 6.47
CA GLY A 32 3.31 -7.36 6.36
C GLY A 32 3.70 -6.26 5.39
N THR A 33 5.01 -6.05 5.27
CA THR A 33 5.60 -5.20 4.23
C THR A 33 6.08 -6.07 3.09
N TRP A 34 5.67 -5.71 1.88
CA TRP A 34 5.99 -6.37 0.63
C TRP A 34 6.80 -5.42 -0.23
N SER A 35 7.82 -5.92 -0.92
CA SER A 35 8.65 -5.09 -1.79
C SER A 35 9.09 -5.84 -3.04
N THR A 36 9.18 -5.15 -4.17
CA THR A 36 9.67 -5.69 -5.44
C THR A 36 11.19 -5.78 -5.48
N GLY A 37 11.75 -6.63 -6.35
CA GLY A 37 13.17 -6.60 -6.70
C GLY A 37 14.08 -6.92 -5.51
N SER A 38 15.02 -6.02 -5.20
CA SER A 38 15.99 -6.19 -4.10
C SER A 38 15.39 -6.01 -2.69
N GLY A 39 14.16 -5.51 -2.59
CA GLY A 39 13.56 -5.14 -1.30
C GLY A 39 14.10 -3.85 -0.68
N ALA A 40 14.79 -3.01 -1.46
CA ALA A 40 15.38 -1.75 -0.98
C ALA A 40 14.35 -0.63 -0.76
N VAL A 41 13.30 -0.57 -1.58
CA VAL A 41 12.17 0.34 -1.36
C VAL A 41 11.30 -0.25 -0.26
N ARG A 42 11.07 0.50 0.82
CA ARG A 42 10.28 0.04 1.95
C ARG A 42 9.43 1.19 2.47
N THR A 43 8.19 0.90 2.80
CA THR A 43 7.30 1.82 3.51
C THR A 43 7.83 2.13 4.92
N GLY A 44 7.42 3.28 5.45
CA GLY A 44 7.72 3.78 6.78
C GLY A 44 8.58 5.04 6.79
N PRO A 45 9.06 5.45 7.98
CA PRO A 45 9.80 6.70 8.17
C PRO A 45 11.15 6.74 7.47
N GLY A 46 11.66 5.59 7.01
CA GLY A 46 12.88 5.51 6.20
C GLY A 46 12.69 5.92 4.74
N PHE A 47 11.44 6.11 4.27
CA PHE A 47 11.14 6.53 2.89
C PHE A 47 10.54 7.92 2.84
N TRP A 48 9.58 8.22 3.72
CA TRP A 48 8.97 9.54 3.84
C TRP A 48 9.08 10.08 5.26
N ASN A 49 9.51 11.34 5.39
CA ASN A 49 9.53 12.06 6.65
C ASN A 49 8.39 13.10 6.68
N PRO A 50 7.29 12.85 7.42
CA PRO A 50 6.15 13.77 7.45
C PRO A 50 6.44 15.09 8.17
N ARG A 51 7.50 15.17 8.99
CA ARG A 51 7.88 16.41 9.70
C ARG A 51 8.61 17.39 8.80
N THR A 52 9.55 16.89 7.99
CA THR A 52 10.33 17.74 7.07
C THR A 52 9.78 17.76 5.66
N GLN A 53 8.77 16.93 5.38
CA GLN A 53 8.18 16.73 4.06
C GLN A 53 9.22 16.35 3.00
N GLN A 54 10.11 15.42 3.35
CA GLN A 54 11.19 14.97 2.50
C GLN A 54 11.16 13.47 2.27
N PHE A 55 11.46 13.08 1.04
CA PHE A 55 11.73 11.70 0.68
C PHE A 55 13.18 11.34 0.97
N THR A 56 13.41 10.07 1.32
CA THR A 56 14.74 9.44 1.31
C THR A 56 14.80 8.48 0.15
N VAL A 57 15.75 8.70 -0.76
CA VAL A 57 15.88 7.94 -1.99
C VAL A 57 16.51 6.57 -1.72
N PRO A 58 15.84 5.44 -2.04
CA PRO A 58 16.41 4.11 -1.88
C PRO A 58 17.57 3.86 -2.85
N PRO A 59 18.48 2.91 -2.54
CA PRO A 59 19.62 2.59 -3.42
C PRO A 59 19.25 1.91 -4.74
N THR A 60 18.04 1.35 -4.86
CA THR A 60 17.54 0.74 -6.11
C THR A 60 16.06 1.02 -6.28
N ALA A 61 15.61 1.14 -7.54
CA ALA A 61 14.21 1.27 -7.89
C ALA A 61 13.36 0.10 -7.38
N GLY A 62 12.08 0.37 -7.16
CA GLY A 62 11.12 -0.62 -6.73
C GLY A 62 9.83 0.01 -6.20
N ARG A 63 8.92 -0.85 -5.77
CA ARG A 63 7.67 -0.49 -5.12
C ARG A 63 7.47 -1.37 -3.90
N SER A 64 6.85 -0.80 -2.88
CA SER A 64 6.54 -1.49 -1.65
C SER A 64 5.15 -1.12 -1.17
N PHE A 65 4.47 -2.11 -0.63
CA PHE A 65 3.22 -1.94 0.09
C PHE A 65 3.35 -2.52 1.48
N SER A 66 2.73 -1.87 2.46
CA SER A 66 2.47 -2.48 3.76
C SER A 66 1.00 -2.58 4.01
N PHE A 67 0.56 -3.68 4.64
CA PHE A 67 -0.82 -3.91 5.04
C PHE A 67 -0.88 -4.33 6.50
N THR A 68 -1.81 -3.74 7.24
CA THR A 68 -2.16 -4.14 8.60
C THR A 68 -3.44 -4.97 8.61
N LYS A 69 -3.69 -5.69 9.71
CA LYS A 69 -4.92 -6.51 9.88
C LYS A 69 -6.18 -5.68 10.13
N ASP A 70 -6.01 -4.48 10.66
CA ASP A 70 -7.07 -3.52 10.95
C ASP A 70 -7.46 -2.63 9.75
N GLY A 71 -6.94 -2.94 8.56
CA GLY A 71 -7.42 -2.35 7.31
C GLY A 71 -6.66 -1.12 6.85
N PHE A 72 -5.42 -0.90 7.30
CA PHE A 72 -4.57 0.20 6.83
C PHE A 72 -3.53 -0.29 5.84
N TRP A 73 -3.17 0.59 4.91
CA TRP A 73 -2.11 0.36 3.94
C TRP A 73 -1.21 1.58 3.77
N GLU A 74 0.02 1.32 3.32
CA GLU A 74 0.96 2.36 2.88
C GLU A 74 1.67 1.91 1.62
N GLU A 75 2.02 2.86 0.75
CA GLU A 75 2.81 2.68 -0.46
C GLU A 75 4.09 3.53 -0.41
N ALA A 76 5.17 2.93 -0.90
CA ALA A 76 6.39 3.61 -1.26
C ALA A 76 6.81 3.16 -2.66
N MET A 77 7.08 4.09 -3.57
CA MET A 77 7.54 3.79 -4.90
C MET A 77 8.71 4.69 -5.27
N PHE A 78 9.80 4.08 -5.75
CA PHE A 78 10.91 4.78 -6.37
C PHE A 78 11.12 4.21 -7.77
N GLN A 79 11.01 5.08 -8.77
CA GLN A 79 11.28 4.78 -10.16
C GLN A 79 12.26 5.80 -10.70
N TRP A 80 13.06 5.37 -11.68
CA TRP A 80 13.91 6.28 -12.42
C TRP A 80 14.01 5.82 -13.87
N SER A 81 14.36 6.77 -14.73
CA SER A 81 14.59 6.52 -16.15
C SER A 81 15.63 7.51 -16.69
N ASN A 82 16.18 7.22 -17.86
CA ASN A 82 17.08 8.11 -18.57
C ASN A 82 16.75 8.08 -20.06
N ASP A 83 16.97 9.21 -20.75
CA ASP A 83 16.83 9.26 -22.20
C ASP A 83 18.08 8.62 -22.83
N PRO A 84 17.96 7.58 -23.68
CA PRO A 84 19.12 7.01 -24.36
C PRO A 84 19.89 8.00 -25.24
N THR A 85 19.24 9.08 -25.69
CA THR A 85 19.86 10.16 -26.47
C THR A 85 20.72 11.07 -25.60
N PHE A 86 20.34 11.25 -24.33
CA PHE A 86 21.03 12.06 -23.32
C PHE A 86 21.24 11.21 -22.07
N PRO A 87 22.15 10.22 -22.09
CA PRO A 87 22.32 9.27 -21.00
C PRO A 87 22.78 9.92 -19.68
N GLU A 88 23.37 11.12 -19.76
CA GLU A 88 23.71 11.97 -18.62
C GLU A 88 22.48 12.57 -17.92
N CYS A 89 21.33 12.58 -18.59
CA CYS A 89 20.06 13.05 -18.05
C CYS A 89 19.29 11.90 -17.40
N VAL A 90 19.26 11.92 -16.07
CA VAL A 90 18.53 10.94 -15.25
C VAL A 90 17.32 11.61 -14.60
N SER A 91 16.15 11.00 -14.77
CA SER A 91 14.93 11.38 -14.08
C SER A 91 14.60 10.38 -12.98
N ALA A 92 14.15 10.89 -11.84
CA ALA A 92 13.75 10.07 -10.70
C ALA A 92 12.41 10.58 -10.15
N THR A 93 11.57 9.63 -9.79
CA THR A 93 10.23 9.86 -9.25
C THR A 93 10.06 9.05 -7.97
N LEU A 94 9.66 9.71 -6.89
CA LEU A 94 9.24 9.07 -5.66
C LEU A 94 7.79 9.39 -5.35
N LEU A 95 7.09 8.42 -4.81
CA LEU A 95 5.69 8.51 -4.44
C LEU A 95 5.49 7.80 -3.11
N TRP A 96 4.79 8.49 -2.21
CA TRP A 96 4.34 7.96 -0.94
C TRP A 96 2.86 8.29 -0.74
N GLN A 97 2.08 7.33 -0.25
CA GLN A 97 0.73 7.57 0.23
C GLN A 97 0.31 6.42 1.16
N HIS A 98 -0.72 6.67 1.95
CA HIS A 98 -1.27 5.69 2.89
C HIS A 98 -2.75 5.94 3.12
N GLY A 99 -3.44 4.96 3.69
CA GLY A 99 -4.85 5.08 4.01
C GLY A 99 -5.50 3.75 4.39
N ASN A 100 -6.76 3.58 4.01
CA ASN A 100 -7.56 2.40 4.33
C ASN A 100 -7.72 1.48 3.13
N TYR A 101 -7.73 0.18 3.36
CA TYR A 101 -8.08 -0.80 2.34
C TYR A 101 -9.28 -1.65 2.78
N SER A 102 -10.01 -2.16 1.79
CA SER A 102 -11.14 -3.05 2.00
C SER A 102 -11.29 -4.02 0.84
N PHE A 103 -11.94 -5.14 1.10
CA PHE A 103 -12.33 -6.10 0.08
C PHE A 103 -13.81 -5.95 -0.23
N ASN A 104 -14.15 -5.92 -1.51
CA ASN A 104 -15.53 -6.04 -1.93
C ASN A 104 -16.07 -7.42 -1.50
N PRO A 105 -17.22 -7.47 -0.81
CA PRO A 105 -17.74 -8.71 -0.24
C PRO A 105 -18.21 -9.73 -1.28
N THR A 106 -18.49 -9.31 -2.51
CA THR A 106 -19.06 -10.18 -3.55
C THR A 106 -17.97 -10.77 -4.45
N ASN A 107 -17.00 -9.95 -4.87
CA ASN A 107 -15.99 -10.36 -5.86
C ASN A 107 -14.55 -10.31 -5.34
N GLY A 108 -14.32 -9.83 -4.12
CA GLY A 108 -12.99 -9.76 -3.51
C GLY A 108 -12.07 -8.68 -4.06
N THR A 109 -12.56 -7.77 -4.91
CA THR A 109 -11.78 -6.62 -5.38
C THR A 109 -11.18 -5.87 -4.19
N LEU A 110 -9.85 -5.72 -4.20
CA LEU A 110 -9.13 -4.91 -3.23
C LEU A 110 -9.28 -3.44 -3.61
N ARG A 111 -9.88 -2.66 -2.72
CA ARG A 111 -9.96 -1.20 -2.83
C ARG A 111 -9.04 -0.57 -1.79
N MET A 112 -8.21 0.37 -2.23
CA MET A 112 -7.26 1.10 -1.39
C MET A 112 -7.55 2.60 -1.54
N ASP A 113 -8.11 3.21 -0.50
CA ASP A 113 -8.44 4.63 -0.45
C ASP A 113 -7.36 5.38 0.37
N PRO A 114 -6.71 6.40 -0.19
CA PRO A 114 -5.73 7.18 0.54
C PRO A 114 -6.40 8.11 1.56
N PHE A 115 -5.67 8.48 2.61
CA PHE A 115 -6.01 9.65 3.40
C PHE A 115 -5.79 10.91 2.57
N TRP A 116 -6.91 11.56 2.23
CA TRP A 116 -6.89 12.71 1.34
C TRP A 116 -6.06 13.86 1.90
N GLY A 117 -5.01 14.23 1.17
CA GLY A 117 -4.07 15.30 1.55
C GLY A 117 -2.77 14.81 2.16
N ASP A 118 -2.64 13.51 2.45
CA ASP A 118 -1.41 12.94 2.98
C ASP A 118 -0.47 12.41 1.91
N GLY A 119 -0.95 11.94 0.76
CA GLY A 119 -0.03 11.42 -0.24
C GLY A 119 0.81 12.53 -0.87
N PHE A 120 2.06 12.19 -1.19
CA PHE A 120 3.04 13.08 -1.81
C PHE A 120 3.79 12.38 -2.92
N GLN A 121 4.26 13.18 -3.87
CA GLN A 121 5.19 12.76 -4.90
C GLN A 121 6.26 13.83 -5.10
N THR A 122 7.42 13.42 -5.57
CA THR A 122 8.45 14.32 -6.05
C THR A 122 9.06 13.75 -7.32
N GLN A 123 9.47 14.65 -8.20
CA GLN A 123 10.19 14.30 -9.42
C GLN A 123 11.32 15.30 -9.62
N TRP A 124 12.48 14.81 -10.04
CA TRP A 124 13.56 15.66 -10.50
C TRP A 124 14.26 15.05 -11.70
N ILE A 125 14.97 15.92 -12.42
CA ILE A 125 15.82 15.56 -13.54
C ILE A 125 17.17 16.22 -13.27
N GLY A 126 18.24 15.43 -13.30
CA GLY A 126 19.61 15.91 -13.32
C GLY A 126 20.24 15.58 -14.67
N CYS A 127 20.95 16.52 -15.27
CA CYS A 127 21.58 16.40 -16.59
C CYS A 127 23.07 16.73 -16.52
N ASP A 128 23.76 16.18 -15.53
CA ASP A 128 25.20 16.33 -15.38
C ASP A 128 25.86 14.96 -15.13
N ALA A 129 27.15 14.84 -15.45
CA ALA A 129 27.89 13.59 -15.33
C ALA A 129 28.02 13.05 -13.89
N THR A 130 27.67 13.86 -12.87
CA THR A 130 27.64 13.48 -11.47
C THR A 130 26.23 13.16 -10.95
N SER A 131 25.20 13.44 -11.75
CA SER A 131 23.82 13.24 -11.39
C SER A 131 23.46 11.76 -11.43
N SER A 132 22.81 11.30 -10.35
CA SER A 132 22.34 9.93 -10.19
C SER A 132 20.89 9.95 -9.76
N ALA A 133 20.12 8.95 -10.21
CA ALA A 133 18.76 8.71 -9.75
C ALA A 133 18.67 8.53 -8.23
N THR A 134 19.75 8.05 -7.61
CA THR A 134 19.81 7.74 -6.17
C THR A 134 20.31 8.90 -5.32
N SER A 135 20.63 10.04 -5.94
CA SER A 135 21.01 11.24 -5.20
C SER A 135 19.82 11.78 -4.43
N ASN A 136 19.95 11.91 -3.11
CA ASN A 136 18.95 12.62 -2.30
C ASN A 136 18.90 14.09 -2.74
N ASN A 137 17.80 14.47 -3.40
CA ASN A 137 17.58 15.84 -3.87
C ASN A 137 16.53 16.54 -3.00
N THR A 138 16.97 17.17 -1.92
CA THR A 138 16.09 17.92 -1.00
C THR A 138 15.55 19.22 -1.60
N ALA A 139 16.05 19.65 -2.76
CA ALA A 139 15.56 20.83 -3.47
C ALA A 139 14.45 20.48 -4.48
N ALA A 140 14.20 19.20 -4.74
CA ALA A 140 13.13 18.77 -5.63
C ALA A 140 11.77 19.19 -5.05
N PRO A 141 10.86 19.76 -5.86
CA PRO A 141 9.54 20.14 -5.40
C PRO A 141 8.75 18.89 -4.99
N VAL A 142 8.00 19.01 -3.91
CA VAL A 142 7.07 17.98 -3.43
C VAL A 142 5.65 18.46 -3.72
N ALA A 143 4.87 17.61 -4.37
CA ALA A 143 3.48 17.87 -4.73
C ALA A 143 2.56 16.85 -4.05
N SER A 144 1.33 17.26 -3.74
CA SER A 144 0.32 16.32 -3.24
C SER A 144 0.00 15.24 -4.28
N TYR A 145 -0.30 14.06 -3.78
CA TYR A 145 -0.70 12.88 -4.54
C TYR A 145 -1.84 12.18 -3.81
N ASN A 146 -2.91 11.81 -4.50
CA ASN A 146 -4.01 11.04 -3.92
C ASN A 146 -4.54 10.12 -5.01
N GLN A 147 -4.25 8.82 -4.89
CA GLN A 147 -4.72 7.84 -5.85
C GLN A 147 -5.48 6.73 -5.16
N VAL A 148 -6.72 6.53 -5.56
CA VAL A 148 -7.49 5.33 -5.20
C VAL A 148 -7.04 4.19 -6.10
N TYR A 149 -6.73 3.04 -5.51
CA TYR A 149 -6.48 1.82 -6.29
C TYR A 149 -7.62 0.82 -6.18
N LEU A 150 -7.85 0.14 -7.30
CA LEU A 150 -8.71 -1.02 -7.41
C LEU A 150 -7.90 -2.14 -8.06
N TYR A 151 -7.78 -3.24 -7.34
CA TYR A 151 -7.06 -4.43 -7.78
C TYR A 151 -7.98 -5.65 -7.71
N ASP A 152 -7.69 -6.65 -8.55
CA ASP A 152 -8.24 -7.98 -8.38
C ASP A 152 -7.84 -8.56 -7.02
N PRO A 153 -8.56 -9.59 -6.50
CA PRO A 153 -8.19 -10.22 -5.24
C PRO A 153 -6.70 -10.63 -5.26
N PRO A 154 -5.87 -10.10 -4.33
CA PRO A 154 -4.46 -10.42 -4.27
C PRO A 154 -4.25 -11.90 -3.95
N ALA A 155 -3.18 -12.45 -4.49
CA ALA A 155 -2.77 -13.82 -4.22
C ALA A 155 -1.46 -13.82 -3.42
N VAL A 156 -1.46 -14.53 -2.29
CA VAL A 156 -0.26 -14.80 -1.51
C VAL A 156 0.14 -16.26 -1.71
N SER A 157 1.38 -16.46 -2.14
CA SER A 157 1.95 -17.79 -2.38
C SER A 157 3.37 -17.87 -1.81
N ILE A 158 4.00 -19.04 -1.90
CA ILE A 158 5.40 -19.23 -1.55
C ILE A 158 6.19 -19.47 -2.84
N ASP A 159 7.28 -18.72 -3.02
CA ASP A 159 8.16 -18.81 -4.18
C ASP A 159 9.63 -18.60 -3.76
N SER A 160 10.57 -18.92 -4.63
CA SER A 160 12.00 -18.67 -4.41
C SER A 160 12.36 -17.22 -4.70
N HIS A 161 13.02 -16.57 -3.76
CA HIS A 161 13.58 -15.22 -3.92
C HIS A 161 15.05 -15.25 -3.49
N TYR A 162 15.97 -14.93 -4.41
CA TYR A 162 17.42 -15.07 -4.20
C TYR A 162 17.83 -16.47 -3.69
N GLY A 163 17.13 -17.53 -4.13
CA GLY A 163 17.39 -18.91 -3.73
C GLY A 163 16.79 -19.33 -2.39
N VAL A 164 16.01 -18.47 -1.75
CA VAL A 164 15.38 -18.74 -0.45
C VAL A 164 13.85 -18.73 -0.60
N SER A 165 13.19 -19.72 -0.01
CA SER A 165 11.73 -19.78 0.05
C SER A 165 11.17 -18.56 0.79
N SER A 166 10.30 -17.80 0.12
CA SER A 166 9.77 -16.52 0.58
C SER A 166 8.30 -16.38 0.22
N TYR A 167 7.54 -15.62 1.01
CA TYR A 167 6.17 -15.27 0.64
C TYR A 167 6.20 -14.29 -0.53
N LYS A 168 5.43 -14.59 -1.57
CA LYS A 168 5.21 -13.79 -2.77
C LYS A 168 3.79 -13.25 -2.77
N LEU A 169 3.66 -11.96 -3.04
CA LEU A 169 2.41 -11.27 -3.27
C LEU A 169 2.30 -10.94 -4.76
N GLU A 170 1.20 -11.39 -5.36
CA GLU A 170 0.82 -11.09 -6.73
C GLU A 170 -0.47 -10.27 -6.72
N MET A 171 -0.45 -9.18 -7.48
CA MET A 171 -1.56 -8.24 -7.59
C MET A 171 -1.75 -7.88 -9.06
N ALA A 172 -2.99 -7.69 -9.48
CA ALA A 172 -3.33 -7.27 -10.82
C ALA A 172 -4.33 -6.12 -10.78
N GLN A 173 -4.18 -5.18 -11.70
CA GLN A 173 -5.20 -4.16 -11.97
C GLN A 173 -6.48 -4.82 -12.46
N LEU A 174 -7.63 -4.16 -12.29
CA LEU A 174 -8.91 -4.65 -12.85
C LEU A 174 -8.90 -4.82 -14.38
N SER A 175 -7.93 -4.21 -15.08
CA SER A 175 -7.69 -4.42 -16.52
C SER A 175 -7.03 -5.78 -16.84
N GLY A 176 -6.59 -6.52 -15.83
CA GLY A 176 -5.82 -7.77 -15.95
C GLY A 176 -4.31 -7.58 -16.02
N GLU A 177 -3.81 -6.34 -15.99
CA GLU A 177 -2.37 -6.08 -15.97
C GLU A 177 -1.76 -6.40 -14.60
N PHE A 178 -0.80 -7.32 -14.56
CA PHE A 178 -0.07 -7.66 -13.35
C PHE A 178 0.88 -6.53 -12.93
N LEU A 179 0.92 -6.28 -11.63
CA LEU A 179 2.03 -5.56 -11.03
C LEU A 179 3.26 -6.47 -10.97
N ASN A 180 4.44 -5.85 -10.85
CA ASN A 180 5.64 -6.59 -10.51
C ASN A 180 5.40 -7.37 -9.21
N PRO A 181 5.74 -8.67 -9.16
CA PRO A 181 5.59 -9.47 -7.95
C PRO A 181 6.36 -8.83 -6.81
N MET A 182 5.87 -9.04 -5.59
CA MET A 182 6.48 -8.50 -4.37
C MET A 182 6.79 -9.63 -3.40
N TRP A 183 7.81 -9.45 -2.57
CA TRP A 183 8.23 -10.43 -1.58
C TRP A 183 8.08 -9.84 -0.19
N LYS A 184 7.63 -10.66 0.77
CA LYS A 184 7.44 -10.20 2.15
C LYS A 184 8.80 -9.92 2.79
N VAL A 185 9.09 -8.66 3.07
CA VAL A 185 10.35 -8.19 3.68
C VAL A 185 10.23 -7.96 5.18
N LEU A 186 9.04 -7.66 5.70
CA LEU A 186 8.80 -7.48 7.13
C LEU A 186 7.43 -8.05 7.56
N ASN A 187 7.40 -8.61 8.78
CA ASN A 187 6.20 -8.99 9.50
C ASN A 187 6.49 -8.87 11.01
N PRO A 188 5.93 -7.89 11.76
CA PRO A 188 4.83 -6.98 11.39
C PRO A 188 5.19 -5.94 10.31
N PRO A 189 4.20 -5.28 9.68
CA PRO A 189 4.44 -4.24 8.67
C PRO A 189 5.14 -3.00 9.25
N SER A 190 5.91 -2.31 8.41
CA SER A 190 6.49 -0.98 8.67
C SER A 190 5.75 0.08 7.86
N MET A 191 5.07 1.02 8.51
CA MET A 191 4.42 2.18 7.90
C MET A 191 4.43 3.35 8.88
N LEU A 192 4.13 4.56 8.39
CA LEU A 192 3.86 5.72 9.23
C LEU A 192 2.54 5.54 10.00
N PRO A 193 2.25 6.41 11.01
CA PRO A 193 1.03 6.28 11.81
C PRO A 193 -0.23 6.26 10.94
N THR A 194 -1.17 5.37 11.28
CA THR A 194 -2.42 5.11 10.55
C THR A 194 -3.50 6.16 10.83
N ASP A 195 -3.09 7.42 10.81
CA ASP A 195 -3.92 8.61 11.02
C ASP A 195 -3.61 9.64 9.94
N VAL A 196 -4.52 10.61 9.76
CA VAL A 196 -4.25 11.74 8.87
C VAL A 196 -3.09 12.57 9.45
N LEU A 197 -1.97 12.63 8.72
CA LEU A 197 -0.73 13.30 9.14
C LEU A 197 -0.73 14.80 8.78
N HIS A 198 -1.46 15.17 7.73
CA HIS A 198 -1.56 16.54 7.23
C HIS A 198 -3.02 16.97 7.16
N ILE A 199 -3.37 17.93 8.01
CA ILE A 199 -4.67 18.58 7.96
C ILE A 199 -4.55 19.81 7.06
N LYS A 200 -5.18 19.80 5.88
CA LYS A 200 -5.42 21.05 5.14
C LYS A 200 -6.40 21.91 5.96
N ARG A 201 -5.89 22.92 6.65
CA ARG A 201 -6.72 23.96 7.29
C ARG A 201 -7.17 24.94 6.22
N TYR A 202 -8.43 24.89 5.83
CA TYR A 202 -9.06 25.96 5.04
C TYR A 202 -9.52 27.06 6.01
N GLY A 203 -9.07 28.31 5.81
CA GLY A 203 -9.68 29.49 6.44
C GLY A 203 -8.98 30.10 7.65
N LEU A 204 -7.64 30.14 7.70
CA LEU A 204 -6.92 31.08 8.56
C LEU A 204 -5.88 31.83 7.72
N GLU A 205 -6.36 32.81 6.97
CA GLU A 205 -5.62 34.03 6.60
C GLU A 205 -6.07 35.17 7.52
#